data_AF-A0A8I1Q350-F1
#
_entry.id   AF-A0A8I1Q350-F1
#
_cell.length_a   1.000
_cell.length_b   1.000
_cell.length_c   1.000
_cell.angle_alpha   90.00
_cell.angle_beta   90.00
_cell.angle_gamma   90.00
#
_symmetry.space_group_name_H-M   'P 1'
#
loop_
_entity.id
_entity.type
_entity.pdbx_description
1 polymer ?
#
loop_
_entity_poly.entity_id
_entity_poly.type
_entity_poly.pdbx_seq_one_letter_code
_entity_poly.pdbx_strand_id
1 'polypeptide(L)' 'MRIHPPDVKHFLHPEVGLLTLSCQTLLDPEQSHRLLVYTAEPGSESSEKLQLLAVIGAQTLT' A
#
# COMPACT_ATOMS: atom_id res chain seq x y z
N MET A 1 8.98 -3.27 -23.62
CA MET A 1 7.82 -2.54 -23.04
C MET A 1 7.92 -2.63 -21.52
N ARG A 2 8.22 -1.54 -20.83
CA ARG A 2 8.39 -1.52 -19.36
C ARG A 2 6.99 -1.36 -18.74
N ILE A 3 6.51 -2.39 -18.04
CA ILE A 3 5.20 -2.35 -17.39
C ILE A 3 5.33 -1.49 -16.14
N HIS A 4 4.74 -0.30 -16.16
CA HIS A 4 4.62 0.54 -14.97
C HIS A 4 3.38 0.09 -14.19
N PRO A 5 3.51 -0.25 -12.90
CA PRO A 5 2.33 -0.47 -12.08
C PRO A 5 1.50 0.82 -12.04
N PRO A 6 0.16 0.72 -12.07
CA PRO A 6 -0.70 1.88 -11.97
C PRO A 6 -0.47 2.65 -10.67
N ASP A 7 -0.60 3.98 -10.75
CA ASP A 7 -0.38 4.91 -9.65
C ASP A 7 -1.40 4.77 -8.52
N VAL A 8 -2.55 4.14 -8.78
CA VAL A 8 -3.56 3.82 -7.77
C VAL A 8 -3.85 2.32 -7.78
N LYS A 9 -3.97 1.74 -6.60
CA LYS A 9 -4.27 0.34 -6.35
C LYS A 9 -5.50 0.20 -5.48
N HIS A 10 -6.33 -0.77 -5.83
CA HIS A 10 -7.49 -1.17 -5.06
C HIS A 10 -7.24 -2.56 -4.48
N PHE A 11 -7.27 -2.67 -3.17
CA PHE A 11 -7.08 -3.93 -2.45
C PHE A 11 -8.34 -4.28 -1.69
N LEU A 12 -8.74 -5.54 -1.74
CA LEU A 12 -9.80 -6.06 -0.88
C LEU A 12 -9.14 -6.83 0.27
N HIS A 13 -8.98 -6.17 1.41
CA HIS A 13 -8.43 -6.79 2.61
C HIS A 13 -9.53 -7.56 3.35
N PRO A 14 -9.29 -8.80 3.82
CA PRO A 14 -10.32 -9.60 4.48
C PRO A 14 -10.90 -8.93 5.73
N GLU A 15 -10.09 -8.18 6.48
CA GLU A 15 -10.52 -7.59 7.76
C GLU A 15 -11.01 -6.14 7.65
N VAL A 16 -10.42 -5.32 6.76
CA VAL A 16 -10.75 -3.89 6.65
C VAL A 16 -11.50 -3.54 5.36
N GLY A 17 -11.74 -4.52 4.50
CA GLY A 17 -12.46 -4.36 3.24
C GLY A 17 -11.65 -3.63 2.17
N LEU A 18 -12.34 -2.86 1.34
CA LEU A 18 -11.73 -2.14 0.23
C LEU A 18 -10.81 -1.01 0.70
N LEU A 19 -9.59 -0.98 0.15
CA LEU A 19 -8.58 0.05 0.31
C LEU A 19 -8.21 0.62 -1.05
N THR A 20 -8.26 1.95 -1.17
CA THR A 20 -7.76 2.69 -2.33
C THR A 20 -6.46 3.38 -1.95
N LEU A 21 -5.35 2.94 -2.52
CA LEU A 21 -4.01 3.38 -2.17
C LEU A 21 -3.25 3.90 -3.38
N SER A 22 -2.58 5.03 -3.23
CA SER A 22 -1.57 5.53 -4.16
C SER A 22 -0.32 4.65 -4.09
N CYS A 23 0.29 4.36 -5.23
CA CYS A 23 1.42 3.45 -5.40
C CYS A 23 2.60 4.19 -6.00
N GLN A 24 3.64 4.42 -5.20
CA GLN A 24 4.89 5.02 -5.67
C GLN A 24 5.96 3.94 -5.80
N THR A 25 6.63 3.88 -6.96
CA THR A 25 7.79 3.00 -7.15
C THR A 25 9.06 3.81 -7.00
N LEU A 26 9.87 3.51 -5.99
CA LEU A 26 11.21 4.07 -5.80
C LEU A 26 12.23 3.04 -6.26
N LEU A 27 13.17 3.46 -7.10
CA LEU A 27 14.25 2.62 -7.62
C LEU A 27 15.55 3.03 -6.96
N ASP A 28 16.29 2.07 -6.43
CA ASP A 28 17.68 2.26 -6.05
C ASP A 28 18.55 2.09 -7.30
N PRO A 29 19.20 3.15 -7.81
CA PRO A 29 19.97 3.09 -9.04
C PRO A 29 21.28 2.29 -8.90
N GLU A 30 21.81 2.11 -7.69
CA GLU A 30 23.09 1.47 -7.44
C GLU A 30 22.93 -0.04 -7.19
N GLN A 31 21.85 -0.43 -6.51
CA GLN A 31 21.62 -1.80 -6.02
C GLN A 31 20.52 -2.54 -6.77
N SER A 32 19.92 -1.93 -7.80
CA SER A 32 18.80 -2.52 -8.56
C SER A 32 17.60 -2.94 -7.69
N HIS A 33 17.46 -2.35 -6.50
CA HIS A 33 16.30 -2.59 -5.62
C HIS A 33 15.10 -1.75 -6.06
N ARG A 34 13.90 -2.27 -5.80
CA ARG A 34 12.63 -1.58 -6.07
C ARG A 34 11.81 -1.57 -4.79
N LEU A 35 11.46 -0.38 -4.31
CA LEU A 35 10.55 -0.19 -3.20
C LEU A 35 9.19 0.26 -3.73
N LEU A 36 8.12 -0.40 -3.32
CA LEU A 36 6.75 0.03 -3.57
C LEU A 36 6.21 0.65 -2.28
N VAL A 37 5.81 1.91 -2.36
CA VAL A 37 5.23 2.65 -1.25
C VAL A 37 3.75 2.82 -1.52
N TYR A 38 2.93 2.31 -0.60
CA TYR A 38 1.48 2.47 -0.65
C TYR A 38 1.02 3.49 0.38
N THR A 39 0.29 4.50 -0.06
CA THR A 39 -0.26 5.55 0.81
C THR A 39 -1.75 5.72 0.57
N ALA A 40 -2.49 6.07 1.61
CA ALA A 40 -3.88 6.48 1.47
C ALA A 40 -3.96 8.02 1.45
N GLU A 41 -4.98 8.54 0.77
CA GLU A 41 -5.29 9.97 0.80
C GLU A 41 -5.61 10.39 2.26
N PRO A 42 -4.93 11.41 2.84
CA PRO A 42 -5.19 11.84 4.21
C PRO A 42 -6.66 12.21 4.44
N GLY A 43 -7.25 11.72 5.54
CA GLY A 43 -8.66 11.97 5.87
C GLY A 43 -9.66 11.14 5.06
N SER A 44 -9.21 10.26 4.17
CA SER A 44 -10.09 9.29 3.50
C SER A 44 -10.41 8.08 4.39
N GLU A 45 -11.49 7.37 4.07
CA GLU A 45 -11.83 6.09 4.71
C GLU A 45 -10.68 5.07 4.59
N SER A 46 -9.98 5.07 3.44
CA SER A 46 -8.80 4.20 3.25
C SER A 46 -7.65 4.57 4.17
N SER A 47 -7.51 5.85 4.57
CA SER A 47 -6.50 6.27 5.56
C SER A 47 -6.82 5.71 6.94
N GLU A 48 -8.07 5.78 7.38
CA GLU A 48 -8.50 5.22 8.66
C GLU A 48 -8.33 3.70 8.69
N LYS A 49 -8.75 3.00 7.63
CA LYS A 49 -8.58 1.55 7.49
C LYS A 49 -7.11 1.13 7.44
N LEU A 50 -6.25 1.91 6.77
CA LEU A 50 -4.81 1.62 6.71
C LEU A 50 -4.15 1.80 8.08
N GLN A 51 -4.56 2.80 8.87
CA GLN A 51 -4.11 2.96 10.25
C GLN A 51 -4.58 1.80 11.13
N LEU A 52 -5.84 1.37 11.00
CA LEU A 52 -6.34 0.20 11.70
C LEU A 52 -5.53 -1.06 11.34
N LEU A 53 -5.24 -1.25 10.05
CA LEU A 53 -4.44 -2.37 9.55
C LEU A 53 -3.01 -2.38 10.13
N ALA A 54 -2.42 -1.23 10.42
CA ALA A 54 -1.11 -1.16 11.09
C ALA A 54 -1.14 -1.74 12.52
N VAL A 55 -2.30 -1.73 13.18
CA VAL A 55 -2.49 -2.31 14.51
C VAL A 55 -2.84 -3.80 14.39
N ILE A 56 -3.84 -4.14 13.59
CA ILE A 56 -4.36 -5.52 13.48
C ILE A 56 -3.51 -6.42 12.57
N GLY A 57 -2.63 -5.87 11.74
CA GLY A 57 -1.72 -6.65 10.90
C GLY A 57 -0.49 -7.15 11.65
N ALA A 58 -0.06 -6.45 12.71
CA ALA A 58 1.12 -6.80 13.50
C ALA A 58 0.87 -7.97 14.47
N GLN A 59 -0.39 -8.22 14.84
CA GLN A 59 -0.83 -9.33 15.70
C GLN A 59 -0.86 -10.68 14.95
N THR A 60 -0.86 -10.69 13.61
CA THR A 60 -0.93 -11.91 12.78
C THR A 60 0.45 -12.52 12.48
N LEU A 61 1.48 -12.16 13.24
CA LEU A 61 2.80 -12.79 13.18
C LEU A 61 2.76 -14.14 13.93
N THR A 62 2.18 -15.16 13.30
CA THR A 62 2.20 -16.56 13.75
C THR A 62 3.04 -17.41 12.83
#